data_AF-A0A6N2DQB5-F1
#
_entry.id   AF-A0A6N2DQB5-F1
#
_cell.length_a   1.000
_cell.length_b   1.000
_cell.length_c   1.000
_cell.angle_alpha   90.00
_cell.angle_beta   90.00
_cell.angle_gamma   90.00
#
_symmetry.space_group_name_H-M   'P 1'
#
loop_
_entity.id
_entity.type
_entity.pdbx_description
1 polymer ?
#
loop_
_entity_poly.entity_id
_entity_poly.type
_entity_poly.pdbx_seq_one_letter_code
_entity_poly.pdbx_strand_id
1 'polypeptide(L)'
;MDTGHGSRRYPSDLRRASADRIPVCYGMGVDLFADDPILPAEPDELEVLHDREYRVRAYRKADDLLMIRAAVRDQKPPGLYLEIDPDPLTVHHMQIEVDVAFPSLEIVRAEVVFESHPHEQCTVITTHYGELVGLSIARGFTHKVRELFGGPRGCTHTTALLQAMAPVAVQCFWSMQASTARRAADQSSDVSAGASGGADSRSEARRPGREMWAMNLNTCHVWAEDGEVVRALEAGEPMSVPMSVPVFLRKRLDELGLDAAAWTPWKRD
;
A
#
# COMPACT_ATOMS: atom_id res chain seq x y z
N MET A 1 -1.05 -15.73 -38.05
CA MET A 1 -0.22 -14.56 -38.40
C MET A 1 -0.92 -13.33 -37.85
N ASP A 2 -0.38 -12.79 -36.77
CA ASP A 2 -0.25 -11.38 -36.41
C ASP A 2 -0.42 -11.21 -34.88
N THR A 3 0.71 -11.32 -34.17
CA THR A 3 0.83 -11.12 -32.73
C THR A 3 1.14 -9.65 -32.47
N GLY A 4 0.11 -8.85 -32.20
CA GLY A 4 0.25 -7.44 -31.85
C GLY A 4 0.81 -7.26 -30.43
N HIS A 5 2.13 -7.28 -30.30
CA HIS A 5 2.85 -6.84 -29.10
C HIS A 5 2.76 -5.30 -29.02
N GLY A 6 1.73 -4.80 -28.35
CA GLY A 6 1.52 -3.37 -28.11
C GLY A 6 2.46 -2.82 -27.02
N SER A 7 3.77 -2.74 -27.29
CA SER A 7 4.66 -1.94 -26.43
C SER A 7 4.25 -0.47 -26.55
N ARG A 8 3.61 0.10 -25.52
CA ARG A 8 3.40 1.56 -25.46
C ARG A 8 4.78 2.23 -25.33
N ARG A 9 5.30 2.72 -26.44
CA ARG A 9 6.40 3.70 -26.43
C ARG A 9 5.85 5.00 -25.85
N TYR A 10 6.42 5.46 -24.74
CA TYR A 10 6.22 6.84 -24.30
C TYR A 10 6.72 7.78 -25.41
N PRO A 11 6.01 8.88 -25.72
CA PRO A 11 6.46 9.84 -26.72
C PRO A 11 7.82 10.40 -26.29
N SER A 12 8.80 10.31 -27.19
CA SER A 12 10.22 10.64 -26.98
C SER A 12 10.52 12.15 -26.90
N ASP A 13 9.50 12.99 -26.87
CA ASP A 13 9.65 14.45 -26.94
C ASP A 13 9.30 15.10 -25.60
N LEU A 14 10.08 14.79 -24.57
CA LEU A 14 10.16 15.56 -23.32
C LEU A 14 11.28 16.62 -23.37
N ARG A 15 11.69 17.04 -24.57
CA ARG A 15 12.50 18.25 -24.70
C ARG A 15 11.55 19.43 -24.60
N ARG A 16 11.47 19.99 -23.38
CA ARG A 16 10.87 21.30 -23.02
C ARG A 16 9.42 21.24 -22.51
N ALA A 17 9.17 20.49 -21.45
CA ALA A 17 8.08 20.82 -20.53
C ALA A 17 8.68 21.62 -19.36
N SER A 18 8.29 22.89 -19.24
CA SER A 18 8.46 23.64 -17.99
C SER A 18 7.75 22.92 -16.85
N ALA A 19 8.07 23.32 -15.61
CA ALA A 19 7.60 22.76 -14.35
C ALA A 19 6.06 22.86 -14.12
N ASP A 20 5.25 22.40 -15.06
CA ASP A 20 3.81 22.27 -14.90
C ASP A 20 3.51 20.95 -14.20
N ARG A 21 3.02 21.09 -12.97
CA ARG A 21 2.51 20.01 -12.10
C ARG A 21 1.66 19.03 -12.92
N ILE A 22 1.85 17.72 -12.72
CA ILE A 22 0.92 16.71 -13.23
C ILE A 22 -0.46 17.04 -12.65
N PRO A 23 -1.46 17.40 -13.46
CA PRO A 23 -2.77 17.74 -12.95
C PRO A 23 -3.37 16.47 -12.35
N VAL A 24 -3.67 16.49 -11.05
CA VAL A 24 -4.40 15.43 -10.37
C VAL A 24 -5.88 15.57 -10.74
N CYS A 25 -6.20 15.35 -12.01
CA CYS A 25 -7.56 15.26 -12.48
C CYS A 25 -8.09 13.88 -12.07
N TYR A 26 -8.84 13.82 -10.96
CA TYR A 26 -9.67 12.67 -10.61
C TYR A 26 -10.84 12.57 -11.62
N GLY A 27 -10.53 12.16 -12.85
CA GLY A 27 -11.53 11.86 -13.87
C GLY A 27 -12.11 10.46 -13.63
N MET A 28 -13.44 10.35 -13.60
CA MET A 28 -14.11 9.05 -13.55
C MET A 28 -13.69 8.20 -14.77
N GLY A 29 -13.08 7.04 -14.52
CA GLY A 29 -12.89 6.00 -15.54
C GLY A 29 -11.48 5.46 -15.71
N VAL A 30 -10.45 6.02 -15.07
CA VAL A 30 -9.09 5.46 -15.09
C VAL A 30 -8.64 5.12 -13.67
N ASP A 31 -8.31 3.86 -13.42
CA ASP A 31 -7.66 3.48 -12.16
C ASP A 31 -6.27 4.11 -12.12
N LEU A 32 -5.85 4.53 -10.92
CA LEU A 32 -4.54 5.17 -10.69
C LEU A 32 -3.38 4.18 -10.81
N PHE A 33 -3.70 2.89 -10.82
CA PHE A 33 -2.77 1.77 -10.82
C PHE A 33 -2.99 0.91 -12.05
N ALA A 34 -1.98 0.13 -12.41
CA ALA A 34 -2.06 -0.78 -13.53
C ALA A 34 -3.11 -1.87 -13.26
N ASP A 35 -3.77 -2.30 -14.34
CA ASP A 35 -4.83 -3.31 -14.37
C ASP A 35 -4.43 -4.54 -15.19
N ASP A 36 -3.16 -4.66 -15.56
CA ASP A 36 -2.61 -5.83 -16.23
C ASP A 36 -2.54 -7.06 -15.28
N PRO A 37 -2.57 -8.29 -15.83
CA PRO A 37 -2.57 -9.51 -15.03
C PRO A 37 -1.35 -9.60 -14.10
N ILE A 38 -1.61 -9.96 -12.83
CA ILE A 38 -0.56 -10.16 -11.82
C ILE A 38 0.16 -11.51 -12.03
N LEU A 39 -0.57 -12.52 -12.54
CA LEU A 39 -0.04 -13.84 -12.83
C LEU A 39 0.49 -13.91 -14.27
N PRO A 40 1.50 -14.77 -14.55
CA PRO A 40 1.88 -15.07 -15.92
C PRO A 40 0.72 -15.75 -16.69
N ALA A 41 0.88 -15.89 -18.00
CA ALA A 41 -0.08 -16.60 -18.83
C ALA A 41 -0.33 -18.03 -18.31
N GLU A 42 -1.58 -18.49 -18.45
CA GLU A 42 -1.99 -19.83 -18.04
C GLU A 42 -1.24 -20.91 -18.86
N PRO A 43 -0.87 -22.04 -18.23
CA PRO A 43 -0.29 -23.17 -18.95
C PRO A 43 -1.36 -23.89 -19.78
N ASP A 44 -1.04 -24.22 -21.04
CA ASP A 44 -2.00 -24.71 -22.04
C ASP A 44 -2.73 -26.03 -21.68
N GLU A 45 -2.16 -26.86 -20.79
CA GLU A 45 -2.64 -28.23 -20.56
C GLU A 45 -3.23 -28.46 -19.15
N LEU A 46 -3.40 -27.42 -18.33
CA LEU A 46 -3.92 -27.57 -16.97
C LEU A 46 -5.35 -27.06 -16.83
N GLU A 47 -6.17 -27.83 -16.12
CA GLU A 47 -7.49 -27.41 -15.70
C GLU A 47 -7.39 -26.36 -14.58
N VAL A 48 -8.03 -25.21 -14.77
CA VAL A 48 -8.19 -24.21 -13.71
C VAL A 48 -9.27 -24.69 -12.74
N LEU A 49 -8.99 -24.65 -11.44
CA LEU A 49 -9.94 -25.12 -10.40
C LEU A 49 -10.42 -24.02 -9.46
N HIS A 50 -9.64 -22.95 -9.34
CA HIS A 50 -9.89 -21.89 -8.39
C HIS A 50 -9.02 -20.68 -8.71
N ASP A 51 -9.58 -19.49 -8.55
CA ASP A 51 -8.83 -18.24 -8.55
C ASP A 51 -9.12 -17.46 -7.27
N ARG A 52 -8.09 -16.82 -6.71
CA ARG A 52 -8.21 -15.96 -5.54
C ARG A 52 -7.43 -14.68 -5.76
N GLU A 53 -8.11 -13.56 -5.58
CA GLU A 53 -7.49 -12.24 -5.61
C GLU A 53 -7.62 -11.56 -4.24
N TYR A 54 -6.54 -10.89 -3.82
CA TYR A 54 -6.57 -9.91 -2.73
C TYR A 54 -6.35 -8.52 -3.31
N ARG A 55 -7.20 -7.58 -2.93
CA ARG A 55 -7.01 -6.16 -3.25
C ARG A 55 -7.03 -5.35 -1.98
N VAL A 56 -5.96 -4.59 -1.74
CA VAL A 56 -5.84 -3.70 -0.58
C VAL A 56 -5.45 -2.32 -1.07
N ARG A 57 -6.20 -1.31 -0.64
CA ARG A 57 -5.97 0.09 -1.00
C ARG A 57 -6.03 0.97 0.23
N ALA A 58 -5.06 1.85 0.37
CA ALA A 58 -5.00 2.82 1.45
C ALA A 58 -5.28 4.23 0.94
N TYR A 59 -5.93 5.02 1.78
CA TYR A 59 -6.37 6.37 1.51
C TYR A 59 -6.01 7.25 2.69
N ARG A 60 -5.61 8.50 2.41
CA ARG A 60 -5.53 9.53 3.44
C ARG A 60 -6.94 10.09 3.67
N LYS A 61 -7.47 9.95 4.90
CA LYS A 61 -8.70 10.65 5.32
C LYS A 61 -8.38 12.01 5.92
N ALA A 62 -7.33 12.09 6.72
CA ALA A 62 -6.81 13.32 7.34
C ALA A 62 -5.30 13.22 7.55
N ASP A 63 -4.67 14.24 8.11
CA ASP A 63 -3.21 14.23 8.35
C ASP A 63 -2.78 13.20 9.40
N ASP A 64 -3.69 12.84 10.30
CA ASP A 64 -3.56 11.88 11.39
C ASP A 64 -4.43 10.63 11.20
N LEU A 65 -5.06 10.44 10.03
CA LEU A 65 -5.98 9.34 9.80
C LEU A 65 -5.86 8.72 8.40
N LEU A 66 -5.62 7.41 8.38
CA LEU A 66 -5.65 6.55 7.21
C LEU A 66 -6.95 5.76 7.16
N MET A 67 -7.40 5.42 5.96
CA MET A 67 -8.41 4.39 5.73
C MET A 67 -7.80 3.31 4.85
N ILE A 68 -7.98 2.06 5.22
CA ILE A 68 -7.52 0.91 4.43
C ILE A 68 -8.76 0.09 4.09
N ARG A 69 -9.01 -0.09 2.79
CA ARG A 69 -10.03 -0.98 2.26
C ARG A 69 -9.38 -2.20 1.68
N ALA A 70 -9.90 -3.36 2.00
CA ALA A 70 -9.39 -4.64 1.58
C ALA A 70 -10.53 -5.55 1.14
N ALA A 71 -10.29 -6.36 0.12
CA ALA A 71 -11.22 -7.38 -0.31
C ALA A 71 -10.46 -8.67 -0.68
N VAL A 72 -11.10 -9.80 -0.41
CA VAL A 72 -10.73 -11.10 -0.98
C VAL A 72 -11.89 -11.58 -1.83
N ARG A 73 -11.59 -12.09 -3.02
CA ARG A 73 -12.57 -12.74 -3.89
C ARG A 73 -12.04 -14.10 -4.32
N ASP A 74 -12.81 -15.14 -4.02
CA ASP A 74 -12.57 -16.50 -4.48
C ASP A 74 -13.58 -16.86 -5.55
N GLN A 75 -13.09 -17.40 -6.66
CA GLN A 75 -13.91 -17.79 -7.79
C GLN A 75 -13.67 -19.23 -8.22
N LYS A 76 -14.69 -19.78 -8.87
CA LYS A 76 -14.65 -21.03 -9.61
C LYS A 76 -14.85 -20.71 -11.09
N PRO A 77 -14.09 -21.34 -11.99
CA PRO A 77 -14.24 -21.08 -13.41
C PRO A 77 -15.61 -21.55 -13.91
N PRO A 78 -16.05 -21.02 -15.07
CA PRO A 78 -17.24 -21.50 -15.77
C PRO A 78 -17.28 -23.02 -15.93
N GLY A 79 -18.47 -23.60 -15.96
CA GLY A 79 -18.65 -25.03 -16.20
C GLY A 79 -18.30 -25.98 -15.05
N LEU A 80 -17.50 -25.54 -14.06
CA LEU A 80 -16.93 -26.45 -13.04
C LEU A 80 -17.99 -27.04 -12.10
N TYR A 81 -18.94 -26.24 -11.62
CA TYR A 81 -20.02 -26.71 -10.74
C TYR A 81 -21.30 -27.04 -11.51
N LEU A 82 -21.52 -26.34 -12.63
CA LEU A 82 -22.67 -26.50 -13.50
C LEU A 82 -22.15 -26.41 -14.94
N GLU A 83 -22.14 -27.53 -15.66
CA GLU A 83 -21.55 -27.63 -17.01
C GLU A 83 -22.13 -26.60 -18.00
N ILE A 84 -23.39 -26.21 -17.82
CA ILE A 84 -24.09 -25.24 -18.67
C ILE A 84 -23.79 -23.78 -18.31
N ASP A 85 -23.20 -23.50 -17.15
CA ASP A 85 -22.96 -22.13 -16.68
C ASP A 85 -21.73 -21.53 -17.36
N PRO A 86 -21.89 -20.50 -18.21
CA PRO A 86 -20.78 -19.88 -18.91
C PRO A 86 -20.01 -18.87 -18.04
N ASP A 87 -20.49 -18.57 -16.84
CA ASP A 87 -19.94 -17.52 -15.99
C ASP A 87 -19.16 -18.09 -14.79
N PRO A 88 -18.14 -17.38 -14.30
CA PRO A 88 -17.44 -17.78 -13.08
C PRO A 88 -18.32 -17.56 -11.85
N LEU A 89 -18.23 -18.50 -10.90
CA LEU A 89 -18.99 -18.41 -9.64
C LEU A 89 -18.14 -17.76 -8.55
N THR A 90 -18.61 -16.66 -7.98
CA THR A 90 -17.99 -16.05 -6.80
C THR A 90 -18.45 -16.77 -5.53
N VAL A 91 -17.55 -17.55 -4.92
CA VAL A 91 -17.86 -18.38 -3.74
C VAL A 91 -17.63 -17.62 -2.45
N HIS A 92 -16.58 -16.80 -2.40
CA HIS A 92 -16.24 -15.98 -1.25
C HIS A 92 -15.98 -14.56 -1.73
N HIS A 93 -16.63 -13.58 -1.11
CA HIS A 93 -16.33 -12.17 -1.32
C HIS A 93 -16.46 -11.46 0.02
N MET A 94 -15.33 -11.21 0.66
CA MET A 94 -15.29 -10.53 1.95
C MET A 94 -14.55 -9.22 1.82
N GLN A 95 -15.10 -8.19 2.44
CA GLN A 95 -14.57 -6.84 2.44
C GLN A 95 -14.32 -6.40 3.87
N ILE A 96 -13.22 -5.68 4.06
CA ILE A 96 -12.85 -5.08 5.33
C ILE A 96 -12.50 -3.62 5.05
N GLU A 97 -13.04 -2.72 5.85
CA GLU A 97 -12.60 -1.34 5.91
C GLU A 97 -12.16 -1.00 7.34
N VAL A 98 -10.94 -0.47 7.47
CA VAL A 98 -10.43 0.00 8.76
C VAL A 98 -9.98 1.44 8.65
N ASP A 99 -10.27 2.24 9.67
CA ASP A 99 -9.62 3.52 9.87
C ASP A 99 -8.46 3.33 10.86
N VAL A 100 -7.31 3.90 10.55
CA VAL A 100 -6.05 3.71 11.28
C VAL A 100 -5.48 5.06 11.66
N ALA A 101 -5.31 5.31 12.96
CA ALA A 101 -4.67 6.50 13.48
C ALA A 101 -3.20 6.56 13.05
N PHE A 102 -2.74 7.76 12.73
CA PHE A 102 -1.37 8.03 12.30
C PHE A 102 -0.74 9.07 13.25
N PRO A 103 0.48 8.85 13.75
CA PRO A 103 1.45 7.81 13.36
C PRO A 103 1.39 6.50 14.16
N SER A 104 0.46 6.34 15.11
CA SER A 104 0.44 5.17 16.02
C SER A 104 0.10 3.84 15.36
N LEU A 105 -0.54 3.88 14.18
CA LEU A 105 -1.05 2.72 13.45
C LEU A 105 -2.08 1.91 14.26
N GLU A 106 -2.83 2.56 15.16
CA GLU A 106 -3.93 1.96 15.89
C GLU A 106 -5.22 1.96 15.06
N ILE A 107 -5.93 0.84 15.01
CA ILE A 107 -7.24 0.73 14.35
C ILE A 107 -8.29 1.42 15.23
N VAL A 108 -8.92 2.47 14.71
CA VAL A 108 -9.95 3.25 15.42
C VAL A 108 -11.37 2.95 14.94
N ARG A 109 -11.51 2.32 13.76
CA ARG A 109 -12.76 1.81 13.22
C ARG A 109 -12.49 0.55 12.41
N ALA A 110 -13.40 -0.43 12.48
CA ALA A 110 -13.37 -1.61 11.65
C ALA A 110 -14.79 -2.00 11.23
N GLU A 111 -14.97 -2.26 9.93
CA GLU A 111 -16.20 -2.76 9.34
C GLU A 111 -15.88 -3.96 8.44
N VAL A 112 -16.67 -5.02 8.56
CA VAL A 112 -16.49 -6.25 7.78
C VAL A 112 -17.82 -6.65 7.17
N VAL A 113 -17.81 -6.89 5.86
CA VAL A 113 -18.98 -7.30 5.08
C VAL A 113 -18.66 -8.55 4.28
N PHE A 114 -19.58 -9.52 4.27
CA PHE A 114 -19.50 -10.71 3.44
C PHE A 114 -20.53 -10.59 2.32
N GLU A 115 -20.08 -10.17 1.13
CA GLU A 115 -20.91 -9.97 -0.06
C GLU A 115 -21.34 -11.30 -0.70
N SER A 116 -20.44 -12.30 -0.68
CA SER A 116 -20.74 -13.66 -1.13
C SER A 116 -20.12 -14.67 -0.16
N HIS A 117 -20.88 -15.70 0.17
CA HIS A 117 -20.48 -16.77 1.08
C HIS A 117 -21.28 -18.05 0.80
N PRO A 118 -20.70 -19.25 1.01
CA PRO A 118 -21.33 -20.52 0.64
C PRO A 118 -22.42 -20.99 1.61
N HIS A 119 -22.45 -20.47 2.83
CA HIS A 119 -23.38 -20.90 3.87
C HIS A 119 -24.00 -19.70 4.58
N GLU A 120 -25.30 -19.75 4.86
CA GLU A 120 -26.05 -18.67 5.51
C GLU A 120 -25.47 -18.27 6.87
N GLN A 121 -24.93 -19.25 7.61
CA GLN A 121 -24.36 -19.04 8.95
C GLN A 121 -23.04 -18.24 8.93
N CYS A 122 -22.39 -18.06 7.78
CA CYS A 122 -21.10 -17.39 7.68
C CYS A 122 -21.14 -15.93 8.14
N THR A 123 -22.27 -15.22 7.98
CA THR A 123 -22.37 -13.78 8.28
C THR A 123 -22.45 -13.48 9.78
N VAL A 124 -22.81 -14.47 10.62
CA VAL A 124 -22.97 -14.30 12.07
C VAL A 124 -21.68 -13.79 12.73
N ILE A 125 -20.51 -14.17 12.21
CA ILE A 125 -19.21 -13.79 12.77
C ILE A 125 -18.78 -12.36 12.43
N THR A 126 -19.45 -11.67 11.50
CA THR A 126 -19.01 -10.35 11.01
C THR A 126 -18.87 -9.31 12.13
N THR A 127 -19.79 -9.32 13.10
CA THR A 127 -19.76 -8.40 14.26
C THR A 127 -18.57 -8.63 15.19
N HIS A 128 -18.03 -9.86 15.27
CA HIS A 128 -16.88 -10.20 16.11
C HIS A 128 -15.60 -9.47 15.66
N TYR A 129 -15.50 -9.09 14.38
CA TYR A 129 -14.37 -8.29 13.88
C TYR A 129 -14.31 -6.86 14.43
N GLY A 130 -15.31 -6.41 15.20
CA GLY A 130 -15.20 -5.21 16.02
C GLY A 130 -14.03 -5.26 17.02
N GLU A 131 -13.58 -6.45 17.41
CA GLU A 131 -12.39 -6.65 18.26
C GLU A 131 -11.06 -6.22 17.60
N LEU A 132 -11.08 -5.83 16.33
CA LEU A 132 -9.94 -5.18 15.68
C LEU A 132 -9.68 -3.77 16.22
N VAL A 133 -10.71 -3.08 16.71
CA VAL A 133 -10.59 -1.71 17.23
C VAL A 133 -9.71 -1.71 18.49
N GLY A 134 -8.74 -0.79 18.53
CA GLY A 134 -7.72 -0.69 19.57
C GLY A 134 -6.47 -1.54 19.32
N LEU A 135 -6.46 -2.40 18.29
CA LEU A 135 -5.25 -3.11 17.90
C LEU A 135 -4.35 -2.21 17.04
N SER A 136 -3.04 -2.28 17.27
CA SER A 136 -2.07 -1.72 16.33
C SER A 136 -1.86 -2.66 15.14
N ILE A 137 -1.96 -2.14 13.91
CA ILE A 137 -1.68 -2.89 12.67
C ILE A 137 -0.16 -3.01 12.38
N ALA A 138 0.67 -2.60 13.33
CA ALA A 138 2.12 -2.73 13.29
C ALA A 138 2.59 -4.09 13.85
N ARG A 139 3.79 -4.11 14.45
CA ARG A 139 4.43 -5.31 15.00
C ARG A 139 3.50 -6.07 15.95
N GLY A 140 3.36 -7.38 15.73
CA GLY A 140 2.52 -8.26 16.54
C GLY A 140 1.07 -8.41 16.05
N PHE A 141 0.63 -7.61 15.09
CA PHE A 141 -0.74 -7.67 14.56
C PHE A 141 -1.13 -9.06 14.06
N THR A 142 -0.29 -9.70 13.24
CA THR A 142 -0.56 -11.06 12.71
C THR A 142 -0.74 -12.09 13.82
N HIS A 143 -0.01 -11.97 14.93
CA HIS A 143 -0.18 -12.86 16.08
C HIS A 143 -1.53 -12.63 16.76
N LYS A 144 -1.88 -11.36 17.01
CA LYS A 144 -3.17 -10.99 17.60
C LYS A 144 -4.36 -11.40 16.72
N VAL A 145 -4.26 -11.23 15.41
CA VAL A 145 -5.26 -11.70 14.44
C VAL A 145 -5.48 -13.21 14.55
N ARG A 146 -4.41 -14.02 14.71
CA ARG A 146 -4.53 -15.47 14.88
C ARG A 146 -5.08 -15.86 16.26
N GLU A 147 -4.73 -15.11 17.29
CA GLU A 147 -5.25 -15.29 18.65
C GLU A 147 -6.76 -15.05 18.69
N LEU A 148 -7.24 -13.95 18.12
CA LEU A 148 -8.65 -13.59 18.12
C LEU A 148 -9.45 -14.41 17.09
N PHE A 149 -9.02 -14.42 15.84
CA PHE A 149 -9.82 -14.90 14.69
C PHE A 149 -9.30 -16.21 14.07
N GLY A 150 -8.43 -16.94 14.78
CA GLY A 150 -7.89 -18.22 14.32
C GLY A 150 -8.87 -19.39 14.51
N GLY A 151 -8.86 -20.32 13.55
CA GLY A 151 -9.69 -21.53 13.62
C GLY A 151 -11.19 -21.20 13.65
N PRO A 152 -11.98 -21.79 14.56
CA PRO A 152 -13.43 -21.62 14.58
C PRO A 152 -13.89 -20.23 15.07
N ARG A 153 -12.96 -19.36 15.50
CA ARG A 153 -13.27 -18.00 15.98
C ARG A 153 -13.36 -16.96 14.87
N GLY A 154 -13.10 -17.34 13.62
CA GLY A 154 -13.14 -16.41 12.49
C GLY A 154 -13.38 -17.11 11.18
N CYS A 155 -13.58 -16.32 10.12
CA CYS A 155 -13.55 -16.81 8.76
C CYS A 155 -12.09 -16.91 8.29
N THR A 156 -11.66 -18.08 7.80
CA THR A 156 -10.31 -18.29 7.24
C THR A 156 -9.95 -17.24 6.18
N HIS A 157 -10.91 -16.86 5.33
CA HIS A 157 -10.73 -15.86 4.27
C HIS A 157 -10.43 -14.47 4.82
N THR A 158 -11.24 -13.99 5.77
CA THR A 158 -11.07 -12.68 6.42
C THR A 158 -9.79 -12.66 7.27
N THR A 159 -9.47 -13.76 7.96
CA THR A 159 -8.22 -13.88 8.75
C THR A 159 -6.98 -13.84 7.86
N ALA A 160 -7.03 -14.44 6.67
CA ALA A 160 -5.94 -14.34 5.68
C ALA A 160 -5.86 -12.92 5.07
N LEU A 161 -7.02 -12.31 4.76
CA LEU A 161 -7.10 -10.93 4.26
C LEU A 161 -6.48 -9.93 5.24
N LEU A 162 -6.77 -10.04 6.54
CA LEU A 162 -6.16 -9.20 7.59
C LEU A 162 -4.63 -9.31 7.60
N GLN A 163 -4.09 -10.52 7.41
CA GLN A 163 -2.63 -10.71 7.32
C GLN A 163 -2.05 -10.04 6.05
N ALA A 164 -2.77 -10.09 4.92
CA ALA A 164 -2.39 -9.42 3.68
C ALA A 164 -2.47 -7.89 3.77
N MET A 165 -3.34 -7.35 4.63
CA MET A 165 -3.48 -5.90 4.85
C MET A 165 -2.30 -5.27 5.61
N ALA A 166 -1.70 -6.02 6.55
CA ALA A 166 -0.73 -5.45 7.49
C ALA A 166 0.51 -4.81 6.81
N PRO A 167 1.16 -5.43 5.80
CA PRO A 167 2.28 -4.82 5.10
C PRO A 167 1.92 -3.50 4.40
N VAL A 168 0.70 -3.39 3.86
CA VAL A 168 0.23 -2.17 3.19
C VAL A 168 0.14 -1.03 4.20
N ALA A 169 -0.46 -1.28 5.37
CA ALA A 169 -0.59 -0.28 6.42
C ALA A 169 0.77 0.27 6.88
N VAL A 170 1.74 -0.62 7.11
CA VAL A 170 3.10 -0.24 7.52
C VAL A 170 3.79 0.57 6.42
N GLN A 171 3.70 0.14 5.16
CA GLN A 171 4.33 0.84 4.03
C GLN A 171 3.69 2.20 3.74
N CYS A 172 2.42 2.40 4.08
CA CYS A 172 1.75 3.69 3.96
C CYS A 172 2.36 4.76 4.85
N PHE A 173 3.13 4.40 5.88
CA PHE A 173 3.78 5.36 6.76
C PHE A 173 4.67 6.34 5.98
N TRP A 174 5.52 5.82 5.08
CA TRP A 174 6.38 6.65 4.24
C TRP A 174 5.59 7.43 3.19
N SER A 175 4.54 6.81 2.65
CA SER A 175 3.65 7.46 1.68
C SER A 175 2.94 8.67 2.31
N MET A 176 2.54 8.55 3.58
CA MET A 176 1.97 9.65 4.35
C MET A 176 2.97 10.78 4.53
N GLN A 177 4.19 10.49 5.00
CA GLN A 177 5.21 11.53 5.14
C GLN A 177 5.51 12.25 3.81
N ALA A 178 5.62 11.50 2.71
CA ALA A 178 5.95 12.07 1.41
C ALA A 178 4.82 12.94 0.87
N SER A 179 3.57 12.51 1.08
CA SER A 179 2.37 13.29 0.75
C SER A 179 2.26 14.56 1.60
N THR A 180 2.56 14.49 2.90
CA THR A 180 2.58 15.66 3.80
C THR A 180 3.63 16.68 3.35
N ALA A 181 4.85 16.24 3.01
CA ALA A 181 5.91 17.12 2.53
C ALA A 181 5.52 17.86 1.24
N ARG A 182 4.92 17.16 0.27
CA ARG A 182 4.40 17.78 -0.97
C ARG A 182 3.31 18.81 -0.68
N ARG A 183 2.33 18.48 0.18
CA ARG A 183 1.24 19.41 0.55
C ARG A 183 1.73 20.66 1.26
N ALA A 184 2.76 20.54 2.10
CA ALA A 184 3.38 21.69 2.75
C ALA A 184 4.07 22.63 1.74
N ALA A 185 4.74 22.08 0.72
CA ALA A 185 5.36 22.86 -0.35
C ALA A 185 4.30 23.54 -1.25
N ASP A 186 3.17 22.88 -1.49
CA ASP A 186 2.07 23.48 -2.25
C ASP A 186 1.45 24.66 -1.46
N GLN A 187 1.25 24.51 -0.15
CA GLN A 187 0.73 25.58 0.71
C GLN A 187 1.70 26.75 0.89
N SER A 188 3.02 26.52 0.91
CA SER A 188 4.01 27.61 0.98
C SER A 188 4.12 28.38 -0.35
N SER A 189 3.82 27.75 -1.49
CA SER A 189 3.79 28.42 -2.80
C SER A 189 2.65 29.44 -2.93
N ASP A 190 1.50 29.21 -2.28
CA ASP A 190 0.33 30.12 -2.30
C ASP A 190 0.44 31.31 -1.32
N VAL A 191 1.32 31.25 -0.31
CA VAL A 191 1.48 32.32 0.70
C VAL A 191 2.53 33.37 0.30
N SER A 192 3.17 33.23 -0.86
CA SER A 192 4.23 34.13 -1.34
C SER A 192 3.75 35.50 -1.86
N ALA A 193 2.47 35.86 -1.68
CA ALA A 193 1.94 37.20 -2.01
C ALA A 193 1.96 38.22 -0.85
N GLY A 194 2.54 37.93 0.31
CA GLY A 194 2.76 38.98 1.30
C GLY A 194 3.24 38.52 2.67
N ALA A 195 4.55 38.57 2.91
CA ALA A 195 5.19 39.09 4.12
C ALA A 195 6.70 38.81 4.07
N SER A 196 7.49 39.88 3.94
CA SER A 196 8.93 39.87 4.19
C SER A 196 9.20 40.01 5.69
N GLY A 197 9.98 39.11 6.28
CA GLY A 197 10.63 39.38 7.56
C GLY A 197 11.08 38.15 8.34
N GLY A 198 12.38 38.08 8.66
CA GLY A 198 12.90 37.36 9.83
C GLY A 198 13.73 36.11 9.53
N ALA A 199 15.05 36.28 9.55
CA ALA A 199 16.03 35.20 9.57
C ALA A 199 16.07 34.49 10.94
N ASP A 200 16.32 33.17 10.91
CA ASP A 200 17.14 32.33 11.81
C ASP A 200 16.49 30.99 12.15
N SER A 201 16.86 29.95 11.41
CA SER A 201 17.61 28.83 11.98
C SER A 201 18.05 27.94 10.83
N ARG A 202 19.36 27.81 10.68
CA ARG A 202 19.96 26.80 9.81
C ARG A 202 19.62 25.46 10.42
N SER A 203 18.51 24.85 10.00
CA SER A 203 18.05 23.57 10.54
C SER A 203 19.10 22.53 10.17
N GLU A 204 19.96 22.17 11.11
CA GLU A 204 20.64 20.87 11.07
C GLU A 204 19.55 19.85 10.79
N ALA A 205 19.65 19.17 9.66
CA ALA A 205 18.71 18.14 9.25
C ALA A 205 18.57 17.16 10.43
N ARG A 206 17.48 17.30 11.20
CA ARG A 206 17.22 16.53 12.40
C ARG A 206 17.27 15.08 11.97
N ARG A 207 18.32 14.37 12.40
CA ARG A 207 18.50 12.95 12.07
C ARG A 207 17.18 12.25 12.39
N PRO A 208 16.63 11.45 11.47
CA PRO A 208 15.40 10.75 11.76
C PRO A 208 15.62 9.91 13.03
N GLY A 209 14.87 10.23 14.08
CA GLY A 209 14.98 9.54 15.35
C GLY A 209 14.73 8.05 15.17
N ARG A 210 15.31 7.20 16.02
CA ARG A 210 15.13 5.74 16.03
C ARG A 210 13.66 5.33 15.82
N GLU A 211 12.75 6.09 16.43
CA GLU A 211 11.29 5.96 16.31
C GLU A 211 10.79 5.86 14.86
N MET A 212 11.40 6.58 13.92
CA MET A 212 10.94 6.65 12.53
C MET A 212 11.15 5.35 11.76
N TRP A 213 12.23 4.62 12.03
CA TRP A 213 12.55 3.38 11.32
C TRP A 213 12.31 2.14 12.18
N ALA A 214 12.26 2.28 13.51
CA ALA A 214 12.02 1.17 14.44
C ALA A 214 10.68 0.44 14.19
N MET A 215 9.69 1.12 13.62
CA MET A 215 8.42 0.49 13.23
C MET A 215 8.57 -0.60 12.16
N ASN A 216 9.67 -0.60 11.41
CA ASN A 216 9.94 -1.59 10.39
C ASN A 216 10.70 -2.81 10.93
N LEU A 217 11.19 -2.75 12.16
CA LEU A 217 11.97 -3.86 12.72
C LEU A 217 11.18 -5.17 12.66
N ASN A 218 11.81 -6.17 12.06
CA ASN A 218 11.29 -7.51 11.81
C ASN A 218 10.00 -7.56 10.97
N THR A 219 9.75 -6.57 10.12
CA THR A 219 8.66 -6.63 9.13
C THR A 219 9.07 -7.37 7.86
N CYS A 220 10.36 -7.43 7.53
CA CYS A 220 10.92 -8.28 6.49
C CYS A 220 12.41 -8.58 6.77
N HIS A 221 13.04 -9.44 5.95
CA HIS A 221 14.45 -9.82 6.12
C HIS A 221 15.43 -8.64 6.03
N VAL A 222 15.10 -7.59 5.27
CA VAL A 222 15.91 -6.36 5.18
C VAL A 222 15.90 -5.59 6.50
N TRP A 223 14.78 -5.64 7.22
CA TRP A 223 14.60 -4.99 8.52
C TRP A 223 14.77 -5.93 9.71
N ALA A 224 15.49 -7.05 9.53
CA ALA A 224 15.85 -7.90 10.65
C ALA A 224 16.58 -7.08 11.71
N GLU A 225 16.23 -7.27 12.98
CA GLU A 225 16.77 -6.50 14.11
C GLU A 225 18.29 -6.67 14.26
N ASP A 226 18.81 -7.83 13.89
CA ASP A 226 20.23 -8.14 13.77
C ASP A 226 20.76 -8.00 12.32
N GLY A 227 20.01 -7.33 11.44
CA GLY A 227 20.35 -7.14 10.03
C GLY A 227 21.34 -5.99 9.79
N GLU A 228 21.94 -5.97 8.59
CA GLU A 228 22.92 -4.95 8.20
C GLU A 228 22.33 -3.53 8.21
N VAL A 229 21.11 -3.37 7.70
CA VAL A 229 20.42 -2.07 7.66
C VAL A 229 20.23 -1.49 9.05
N VAL A 230 19.81 -2.33 10.01
CA VAL A 230 19.57 -1.89 11.40
C VAL A 230 20.90 -1.55 12.08
N ARG A 231 21.94 -2.39 11.92
CA ARG A 231 23.27 -2.09 12.46
C ARG A 231 23.83 -0.76 11.96
N ALA A 232 23.71 -0.48 10.66
CA ALA A 232 24.15 0.78 10.07
C ALA A 232 23.40 1.98 10.66
N LEU A 233 22.07 1.89 10.77
CA LEU A 233 21.24 2.95 11.36
C LEU A 233 21.55 3.16 12.85
N GLU A 234 21.80 2.10 13.62
CA GLU A 234 22.20 2.17 15.04
C GLU A 234 23.61 2.76 15.22
N ALA A 235 24.51 2.49 14.27
CA ALA A 235 25.83 3.13 14.21
C ALA A 235 25.77 4.63 13.80
N GLY A 236 24.56 5.14 13.49
CA GLY A 236 24.34 6.53 13.11
C GLY A 236 24.67 6.84 11.67
N GLU A 237 24.79 5.82 10.81
CA GLU A 237 24.92 6.02 9.37
C GLU A 237 23.64 6.67 8.81
N PRO A 238 23.76 7.60 7.84
CA PRO A 238 22.60 8.22 7.23
C PRO A 238 21.81 7.16 6.47
N MET A 239 20.47 7.21 6.56
CA MET A 239 19.56 6.25 5.94
C MET A 239 19.81 6.04 4.43
N SER A 240 20.39 7.03 3.75
CA SER A 240 20.81 6.96 2.34
C SER A 240 21.89 5.91 2.04
N VAL A 241 22.63 5.44 3.04
CA VAL A 241 23.70 4.44 2.90
C VAL A 241 23.15 3.01 2.91
N PRO A 242 22.41 2.57 3.95
CA PRO A 242 21.79 1.24 3.94
C PRO A 242 20.53 1.16 3.05
N MET A 243 19.88 2.30 2.78
CA MET A 243 18.68 2.40 1.94
C MET A 243 18.90 3.46 0.84
N SER A 244 19.78 3.12 -0.11
CA SER A 244 19.95 3.88 -1.36
C SER A 244 18.61 4.02 -2.13
N VAL A 245 18.58 4.86 -3.17
CA VAL A 245 17.39 5.04 -4.04
C VAL A 245 16.77 3.67 -4.35
N PRO A 246 15.50 3.42 -3.98
CA PRO A 246 14.87 2.12 -4.16
C PRO A 246 14.96 1.65 -5.61
N VAL A 247 15.16 0.35 -5.81
CA VAL A 247 15.37 -0.25 -7.14
C VAL A 247 14.29 0.17 -8.15
N PHE A 248 13.01 0.11 -7.74
CA PHE A 248 11.87 0.49 -8.58
C PHE A 248 11.94 1.96 -9.01
N LEU A 249 12.41 2.84 -8.12
CA LEU A 249 12.50 4.26 -8.39
C LEU A 249 13.68 4.57 -9.30
N ARG A 250 14.83 3.89 -9.14
CA ARG A 250 15.97 4.04 -10.05
C ARG A 250 15.59 3.76 -11.50
N LYS A 251 14.90 2.64 -11.74
CA LYS A 251 14.40 2.30 -13.09
C LYS A 251 13.49 3.40 -13.62
N ARG A 252 12.57 3.91 -12.79
CA ARG A 252 11.64 4.94 -13.22
C ARG A 252 12.31 6.28 -13.49
N LEU A 253 13.31 6.66 -12.69
CA LEU A 253 14.08 7.87 -12.91
C LEU A 253 14.87 7.80 -14.23
N ASP A 254 15.48 6.65 -14.53
CA ASP A 254 16.16 6.40 -15.80
C ASP A 254 15.21 6.52 -17.01
N GLU A 255 14.04 5.87 -16.95
CA GLU A 255 13.00 5.99 -17.99
C GLU A 255 12.54 7.44 -18.24
N LEU A 256 12.58 8.28 -17.21
CA LEU A 256 12.21 9.70 -17.28
C LEU A 256 13.40 10.61 -17.62
N GLY A 257 14.60 10.08 -17.77
CA GLY A 257 15.83 10.85 -17.98
C GLY A 257 16.23 11.72 -16.79
N LEU A 258 15.83 11.32 -15.57
CA LEU A 258 16.12 12.03 -14.31
C LEU A 258 17.31 11.39 -13.59
N ASP A 259 18.18 12.22 -13.01
CA ASP A 259 19.34 11.75 -12.24
C ASP A 259 18.92 11.17 -10.88
N ALA A 260 19.25 9.91 -10.65
CA ALA A 260 19.01 9.23 -9.37
C ALA A 260 19.79 9.85 -8.22
N ALA A 261 20.97 10.44 -8.46
CA ALA A 261 21.75 11.11 -7.42
C ALA A 261 21.11 12.43 -6.95
N ALA A 262 20.29 13.05 -7.79
CA ALA A 262 19.52 14.25 -7.44
C ALA A 262 18.27 13.93 -6.61
N TRP A 263 17.84 12.66 -6.57
CA TRP A 263 16.73 12.22 -5.73
C TRP A 263 17.18 12.09 -4.28
N THR A 264 16.65 12.95 -3.43
CA THR A 264 16.80 12.85 -1.99
C THR A 264 15.46 12.47 -1.37
N PRO A 265 15.40 11.38 -0.58
CA PRO A 265 14.23 11.15 0.25
C PRO A 265 14.05 12.38 1.17
N TRP A 266 12.84 12.96 1.20
CA TRP A 266 12.46 14.00 2.17
C TRP A 266 13.14 15.38 2.04
N LYS A 267 13.46 15.84 0.82
CA LYS A 267 13.83 17.25 0.62
C LYS A 267 12.68 18.15 1.10
N ARG A 268 12.87 18.78 2.26
CA ARG A 268 12.25 20.06 2.58
C ARG A 268 13.25 21.09 2.09
N ASP A 269 12.90 21.77 1.00
CA ASP A 269 13.54 23.05 0.69
C ASP A 269 13.14 24.08 1.77
#